data_AF-A0A1V4IEM9-F1
#
_entry.id   AF-A0A1V4IEM9-F1
#
_cell.length_a   1.000
_cell.length_b   1.000
_cell.length_c   1.000
_cell.angle_alpha   90.00
_cell.angle_beta   90.00
_cell.angle_gamma   90.00
#
_symmetry.space_group_name_H-M   'P 1'
#
loop_
_entity.id
_entity.type
_entity.pdbx_description
1 polymer ?
#
loop_
_entity_poly.entity_id
_entity_poly.type
_entity_poly.pdbx_seq_one_letter_code
_entity_poly.pdbx_strand_id
1 'polypeptide(L)'
;MLKDYVPPFLLKSKVFTTIYNAQQKELDNYNAAIDDIADQCFIDKATWGLKYWEEFLGIAVDETKPEGDRRSVIKAKLRGTGTVTVSLIKNVAESFGNGGVAVTENTAPYTFEVKFNDIRGVPTNIDDLKAAVEEIKPAHLKVIYTFTYTLWEEVKKLTWEQVKNGTWKELKTRKVI
;
A
#
# COMPACT_ATOMS: atom_id res chain seq x y z
N MET A 1 36.60 -4.59 -19.94
CA MET A 1 37.25 -5.81 -19.39
C MET A 1 38.15 -5.41 -18.23
N LEU A 2 38.35 -6.26 -17.23
CA LEU A 2 39.21 -6.06 -16.04
C LEU A 2 40.60 -5.54 -16.40
N LYS A 3 41.16 -6.02 -17.52
CA LYS A 3 42.46 -5.58 -18.04
C LYS A 3 42.52 -4.10 -18.43
N ASP A 4 41.38 -3.47 -18.71
CA ASP A 4 41.29 -2.05 -19.06
C ASP A 4 41.44 -1.16 -17.81
N TYR A 5 41.30 -1.74 -16.61
CA TYR A 5 41.40 -1.05 -15.33
C TYR A 5 42.76 -1.23 -14.63
N VAL A 6 43.72 -1.92 -15.25
CA VAL A 6 45.05 -2.16 -14.68
C VAL A 6 46.15 -1.54 -15.54
N PRO A 7 47.29 -1.15 -14.94
CA PRO A 7 48.40 -0.57 -15.68
C PRO A 7 48.91 -1.47 -16.84
N PRO A 8 49.14 -0.92 -18.05
CA PRO A 8 49.49 -1.71 -19.24
C PRO A 8 50.79 -2.53 -19.12
N PHE A 9 51.73 -2.13 -18.27
CA PHE A 9 52.99 -2.86 -18.09
C PHE A 9 52.79 -4.25 -17.47
N LEU A 10 51.73 -4.45 -16.67
CA LEU A 10 51.41 -5.74 -16.06
C LEU A 10 50.96 -6.77 -17.12
N LEU A 11 50.32 -6.30 -18.19
CA LEU A 11 49.84 -7.14 -19.30
C LEU A 11 50.98 -7.71 -20.16
N LYS A 12 52.22 -7.20 -20.02
CA LYS A 12 53.40 -7.79 -20.68
C LYS A 12 53.80 -9.13 -20.07
N SER A 13 53.44 -9.37 -18.81
CA SER A 13 53.73 -10.64 -18.13
C SER A 13 52.64 -11.67 -18.46
N LYS A 14 53.08 -12.85 -18.88
CA LYS A 14 52.18 -14.00 -19.12
C LYS A 14 51.43 -14.40 -17.85
N VAL A 15 52.09 -14.33 -16.69
CA VAL A 15 51.50 -14.71 -15.39
C VAL A 15 50.31 -13.81 -15.06
N PHE A 16 50.51 -12.49 -15.08
CA PHE A 16 49.43 -11.53 -14.80
C PHE A 16 48.29 -11.62 -15.81
N THR A 17 48.61 -11.79 -17.09
CA THR A 17 47.60 -11.97 -18.14
C THR A 17 46.72 -13.19 -17.89
N THR A 18 47.31 -14.32 -17.48
CA THR A 18 46.57 -15.53 -17.13
C THR A 18 45.69 -15.33 -15.90
N ILE A 19 46.21 -14.68 -14.84
CA ILE A 19 45.45 -14.38 -13.63
C ILE A 19 44.24 -13.49 -13.95
N TYR A 20 44.44 -12.39 -14.69
CA TYR A 20 43.35 -11.48 -15.04
C TYR A 20 42.30 -12.13 -15.95
N ASN A 21 42.70 -13.06 -16.83
CA ASN A 21 41.72 -13.82 -17.62
C ASN A 21 40.86 -14.73 -16.75
N ALA A 22 41.45 -15.40 -15.76
CA ALA A 22 40.70 -16.22 -14.82
C ALA A 22 39.73 -15.36 -13.98
N GLN A 23 40.21 -14.23 -13.46
CA GLN A 23 39.39 -13.28 -12.70
C GLN A 23 38.26 -12.67 -13.54
N GLN A 24 38.53 -12.33 -14.81
CA GLN A 24 37.51 -11.81 -15.73
C GLN A 24 36.34 -12.78 -15.86
N LYS A 25 36.64 -14.08 -16.03
CA LYS A 25 35.61 -15.11 -16.15
C LYS A 25 34.70 -15.16 -14.91
N GLU A 26 35.29 -15.08 -13.72
CA GLU A 26 34.50 -15.06 -12.48
C GLU A 26 33.66 -13.79 -12.36
N LEU A 27 34.20 -12.62 -12.71
CA LEU A 27 33.44 -11.37 -12.73
C LEU A 27 32.27 -11.41 -13.72
N ASP A 28 32.47 -12.00 -14.90
CA ASP A 28 31.41 -12.17 -15.90
C ASP A 28 30.30 -13.07 -15.36
N ASN A 29 30.65 -14.16 -14.67
CA ASN A 29 29.67 -15.03 -14.01
C ASN A 29 28.88 -14.28 -12.91
N TYR A 30 29.56 -13.47 -12.09
CA TYR A 30 28.90 -12.67 -11.06
C TYR A 30 27.94 -11.64 -11.66
N ASN A 31 28.36 -10.93 -12.70
CA ASN A 31 27.51 -9.95 -13.37
C ASN A 31 26.28 -10.64 -13.98
N ALA A 32 26.46 -11.79 -14.64
CA ALA A 32 25.35 -12.57 -15.17
C ALA A 32 24.38 -13.05 -14.08
N ALA A 33 24.89 -13.46 -12.91
CA ALA A 33 24.05 -13.85 -11.78
C ALA A 33 23.27 -12.66 -11.19
N ILE A 34 23.90 -11.48 -11.12
CA ILE A 34 23.22 -10.25 -10.68
C ILE A 34 22.10 -9.89 -11.65
N ASP A 35 22.37 -9.95 -12.96
CA ASP A 35 21.38 -9.67 -14.00
C ASP A 35 20.22 -10.67 -13.95
N ASP A 36 20.49 -11.97 -13.76
CA ASP A 36 19.46 -13.00 -13.62
C ASP A 36 18.57 -12.77 -12.39
N ILE A 37 19.16 -12.42 -11.24
CA ILE A 37 18.41 -12.06 -10.03
C ILE A 37 17.55 -10.83 -10.27
N ALA A 38 18.10 -9.80 -10.94
CA ALA A 38 17.36 -8.59 -11.26
C ALA A 38 16.17 -8.88 -12.19
N ASP A 39 16.35 -9.76 -13.17
CA ASP A 39 15.28 -10.19 -14.07
C ASP A 39 14.16 -10.96 -13.34
N GLN A 40 14.48 -11.70 -12.26
CA GLN A 40 13.45 -12.35 -11.43
C GLN A 40 12.51 -11.37 -10.71
N CYS A 41 12.95 -10.12 -10.50
CA CYS A 41 12.14 -9.07 -9.90
C CYS A 41 11.08 -8.49 -10.87
N PHE A 42 11.08 -8.89 -12.13
CA PHE A 42 10.08 -8.47 -13.12
C PHE A 42 9.30 -9.67 -13.63
N ILE A 43 7.98 -9.69 -13.43
CA ILE A 43 7.11 -10.83 -13.78
C ILE A 43 7.30 -11.28 -15.24
N ASP A 44 7.48 -10.33 -16.17
CA ASP A 44 7.66 -10.63 -17.59
C ASP A 44 8.96 -11.37 -17.92
N LYS A 45 9.98 -11.26 -17.07
CA LYS A 45 11.28 -11.86 -17.27
C LYS A 45 11.56 -13.03 -16.31
N ALA A 46 10.90 -13.04 -15.16
CA ALA A 46 11.11 -14.04 -14.12
C ALA A 46 10.82 -15.45 -14.63
N THR A 47 11.72 -16.39 -14.33
CA THR A 47 11.64 -17.81 -14.66
C THR A 47 11.44 -18.60 -13.36
N TRP A 48 12.52 -18.98 -12.69
CA TRP A 48 12.49 -19.63 -11.37
C TRP A 48 11.91 -18.70 -10.29
N GLY A 49 12.04 -17.38 -10.46
CA GLY A 49 11.51 -16.38 -9.53
C GLY A 49 9.99 -16.31 -9.46
N LEU A 50 9.26 -16.89 -10.43
CA LEU A 50 7.79 -16.87 -10.44
C LEU A 50 7.17 -17.52 -9.21
N LYS A 51 7.85 -18.50 -8.61
CA LYS A 51 7.43 -19.13 -7.35
C LYS A 51 7.24 -18.11 -6.23
N TYR A 52 8.17 -17.17 -6.07
CA TYR A 52 8.10 -16.18 -5.00
C TYR A 52 6.96 -15.18 -5.21
N TRP A 53 6.65 -14.84 -6.47
CA TRP A 53 5.48 -14.03 -6.80
C TRP A 53 4.16 -14.74 -6.49
N GLU A 54 4.09 -16.05 -6.77
CA GLU A 54 2.93 -16.87 -6.45
C GLU A 54 2.72 -16.97 -4.93
N GLU A 55 3.77 -17.27 -4.17
CA GLU A 55 3.75 -17.30 -2.71
C GLU A 55 3.32 -15.95 -2.11
N PHE A 56 3.89 -14.85 -2.59
CA PHE A 56 3.54 -13.49 -2.17
C PHE A 56 2.05 -13.16 -2.37
N LEU A 57 1.45 -13.68 -3.44
CA LEU A 57 0.03 -13.44 -3.77
C LEU A 57 -0.93 -14.52 -3.25
N GLY A 58 -0.42 -15.50 -2.50
CA GLY A 58 -1.20 -16.65 -2.02
C GLY A 58 -1.72 -17.56 -3.14
N ILE A 59 -1.01 -17.61 -4.27
CA ILE A 59 -1.28 -18.51 -5.39
C ILE A 59 -0.56 -19.83 -5.13
N ALA A 60 -1.21 -20.97 -5.38
CA ALA A 60 -0.55 -22.28 -5.30
C ALA A 60 0.53 -22.40 -6.36
N VAL A 61 1.76 -22.68 -5.93
CA VAL A 61 2.93 -22.83 -6.80
C VAL A 61 2.84 -24.15 -7.54
N ASP A 62 2.90 -24.09 -8.87
CA ASP A 62 2.94 -25.26 -9.75
C ASP A 62 3.99 -25.04 -10.84
N GLU A 63 5.20 -25.54 -10.60
CA GLU A 63 6.34 -25.40 -11.50
C GLU A 63 6.23 -26.29 -12.76
N THR A 64 5.24 -27.18 -12.83
CA THR A 64 5.00 -28.00 -14.03
C THR A 64 4.32 -27.20 -15.16
N LYS A 65 3.69 -26.07 -14.82
CA LYS A 65 3.00 -25.21 -15.78
C LYS A 65 3.98 -24.34 -16.59
N PRO A 66 3.65 -24.04 -17.86
CA PRO A 66 4.40 -23.07 -18.64
C PRO A 66 4.49 -21.72 -17.93
N GLU A 67 5.67 -21.10 -17.98
CA GLU A 67 5.91 -19.80 -17.34
C GLU A 67 4.94 -18.71 -17.81
N GLY A 68 4.55 -18.72 -19.10
CA GLY A 68 3.58 -17.76 -19.65
C GLY A 68 2.21 -17.83 -18.98
N ASP A 69 1.74 -19.03 -18.66
CA ASP A 69 0.47 -19.24 -17.97
C ASP A 69 0.56 -18.77 -16.52
N ARG A 70 1.67 -19.12 -15.85
CA ARG A 70 1.96 -18.67 -14.47
C ARG A 70 1.99 -17.15 -14.39
N ARG A 71 2.73 -16.48 -15.28
CA ARG A 71 2.77 -15.01 -15.40
C ARG A 71 1.38 -14.41 -15.61
N SER A 72 0.54 -15.03 -16.43
CA SER A 72 -0.82 -14.56 -16.71
C SER A 72 -1.70 -14.58 -15.46
N VAL A 73 -1.62 -15.67 -14.66
CA VAL A 73 -2.34 -15.80 -13.39
C VAL A 73 -1.84 -14.78 -12.36
N ILE A 74 -0.52 -14.64 -12.19
CA ILE A 74 0.11 -13.66 -11.30
C ILE A 74 -0.37 -12.24 -11.64
N LYS A 75 -0.29 -11.86 -12.92
CA LYS A 75 -0.75 -10.54 -13.40
C LYS A 75 -2.24 -10.34 -13.21
N ALA A 76 -3.06 -11.37 -13.43
CA ALA A 76 -4.50 -11.30 -13.21
C ALA A 76 -4.83 -11.09 -11.72
N LYS A 77 -4.14 -11.81 -10.82
CA LYS A 77 -4.30 -11.64 -9.37
C LYS A 77 -3.89 -10.23 -8.94
N LEU A 78 -2.75 -9.72 -9.38
CA LEU A 78 -2.33 -8.34 -9.08
C LEU A 78 -3.33 -7.30 -9.55
N ARG A 79 -3.95 -7.47 -10.73
CA ARG A 79 -5.04 -6.60 -11.19
C ARG A 79 -6.31 -6.75 -10.35
N GLY A 80 -6.64 -7.98 -9.94
CA GLY A 80 -7.87 -8.32 -9.22
C GLY A 80 -7.85 -8.00 -7.72
N THR A 81 -6.68 -7.99 -7.07
CA THR A 81 -6.52 -7.57 -5.67
C THR A 81 -6.88 -6.09 -5.49
N GLY A 82 -6.83 -5.31 -6.58
CA GLY A 82 -7.24 -3.91 -6.61
C GLY A 82 -6.29 -3.00 -5.84
N THR A 83 -6.28 -1.73 -6.22
CA THR A 83 -5.83 -0.68 -5.31
C THR A 83 -6.95 -0.43 -4.31
N VAL A 84 -6.60 -0.11 -3.08
CA VAL A 84 -7.55 0.33 -2.07
C VAL A 84 -8.08 1.67 -2.54
N THR A 85 -9.26 1.66 -3.16
CA THR A 85 -9.87 2.88 -3.69
C THR A 85 -10.54 3.66 -2.58
N VAL A 86 -10.67 4.98 -2.79
CA VAL A 86 -11.52 5.86 -1.98
C VAL A 86 -12.93 5.27 -1.80
N SER A 87 -13.49 4.63 -2.83
CA SER A 87 -14.79 3.97 -2.76
C SER A 87 -14.82 2.75 -1.84
N LEU A 88 -13.76 1.93 -1.81
CA LEU A 88 -13.68 0.78 -0.90
C LEU A 88 -13.63 1.24 0.56
N ILE A 89 -12.76 2.22 0.86
CA ILE A 89 -12.65 2.80 2.20
C ILE A 89 -13.99 3.43 2.62
N LYS A 90 -14.66 4.13 1.70
CA LYS A 90 -15.98 4.71 1.96
C LYS A 90 -17.01 3.63 2.30
N ASN A 91 -17.11 2.56 1.52
CA ASN A 91 -18.05 1.47 1.77
C ASN A 91 -17.81 0.79 3.12
N VAL A 92 -16.54 0.58 3.47
CA VAL A 92 -16.17 0.06 4.80
C VAL A 92 -16.55 1.06 5.88
N ALA A 93 -16.23 2.35 5.74
CA ALA A 93 -16.60 3.35 6.74
C ALA A 93 -18.12 3.50 6.94
N GLU A 94 -18.91 3.41 5.86
CA GLU A 94 -20.37 3.50 5.91
C GLU A 94 -21.02 2.28 6.57
N SER A 95 -20.44 1.08 6.43
CA SER A 95 -20.99 -0.14 7.07
C SER A 95 -20.88 -0.12 8.59
N PHE A 96 -19.90 0.60 9.14
CA PHE A 96 -19.78 0.84 10.57
C PHE A 96 -20.55 2.10 11.00
N GLY A 97 -20.58 3.13 10.16
CA GLY A 97 -21.06 4.46 10.53
C GLY A 97 -22.56 4.71 10.44
N ASN A 98 -23.42 3.76 10.05
CA ASN A 98 -24.89 3.96 9.90
C ASN A 98 -25.29 5.34 9.32
N GLY A 99 -24.52 5.85 8.36
CA GLY A 99 -24.58 7.24 7.93
C GLY A 99 -23.53 7.56 6.87
N GLY A 100 -23.76 8.64 6.13
CA GLY A 100 -22.93 9.07 5.02
C GLY A 100 -21.53 9.49 5.45
N VAL A 101 -20.55 8.90 4.78
CA VAL A 101 -19.12 9.19 4.97
C VAL A 101 -18.55 9.79 3.69
N ALA A 102 -17.78 10.87 3.83
CA ALA A 102 -16.96 11.40 2.74
C ALA A 102 -15.52 10.96 2.93
N VAL A 103 -14.91 10.37 1.90
CA VAL A 103 -13.49 10.02 1.90
C VAL A 103 -12.78 10.89 0.88
N THR A 104 -11.69 11.53 1.28
CA THR A 104 -10.87 12.40 0.43
C THR A 104 -9.42 11.96 0.49
N GLU A 105 -8.80 11.72 -0.66
CA GLU A 105 -7.38 11.36 -0.76
C GLU A 105 -6.53 12.60 -1.05
N ASN A 106 -5.46 12.77 -0.28
CA ASN A 106 -4.52 13.87 -0.42
C ASN A 106 -3.16 13.32 -0.87
N THR A 107 -2.78 13.59 -2.12
CA THR A 107 -1.56 13.05 -2.73
C THR A 107 -0.27 13.60 -2.11
N ALA A 108 -0.20 14.92 -1.87
CA ALA A 108 1.01 15.58 -1.38
C ALA A 108 1.39 15.22 0.07
N PRO A 109 0.45 15.11 1.03
CA PRO A 109 0.76 14.66 2.38
C PRO A 109 0.65 13.13 2.56
N TYR A 110 0.34 12.36 1.51
CA TYR A 110 0.11 10.91 1.55
C TYR A 110 -0.91 10.51 2.63
N THR A 111 -2.03 11.22 2.69
CA THR A 111 -3.10 10.97 3.67
C THR A 111 -4.43 10.75 2.99
N PHE A 112 -5.33 10.04 3.66
CA PHE A 112 -6.74 10.07 3.33
C PHE A 112 -7.57 10.47 4.56
N GLU A 113 -8.56 11.32 4.33
CA GLU A 113 -9.48 11.81 5.34
C GLU A 113 -10.80 11.06 5.23
N VAL A 114 -11.30 10.54 6.36
CA VAL A 114 -12.61 9.92 6.52
C VAL A 114 -13.46 10.86 7.37
N LYS A 115 -14.41 11.54 6.74
CA LYS A 115 -15.29 12.53 7.38
C LYS A 115 -16.70 11.99 7.56
N PHE A 116 -17.16 11.95 8.81
CA PHE A 116 -18.52 11.51 9.17
C PHE A 116 -19.49 12.69 9.10
N ASN A 117 -20.38 12.68 8.10
CA ASN A 117 -21.31 13.79 7.88
C ASN A 117 -22.64 13.62 8.63
N ASP A 118 -23.12 12.39 8.77
CA ASP A 118 -24.47 12.14 9.31
C ASP A 118 -24.48 11.82 10.81
N ILE A 119 -23.39 11.26 11.33
CA ILE A 119 -23.20 11.08 12.78
C ILE A 119 -22.43 12.27 13.34
N ARG A 120 -23.04 12.93 14.33
CA ARG A 120 -22.37 13.93 15.17
C ARG A 120 -21.72 13.26 16.37
N GLY A 121 -20.47 13.61 16.64
CA GLY A 121 -19.64 12.98 17.65
C GLY A 121 -18.86 11.77 17.13
N VAL A 122 -18.27 11.02 18.06
CA VAL A 122 -17.48 9.83 17.76
C VAL A 122 -18.42 8.62 17.73
N PRO A 123 -18.47 7.84 16.64
CA PRO A 123 -19.24 6.59 16.57
C PRO A 123 -18.82 5.61 17.67
N THR A 124 -19.78 4.83 18.21
CA THR A 124 -19.51 3.87 19.29
C THR A 124 -18.58 2.72 18.86
N ASN A 125 -18.58 2.38 17.57
CA ASN A 125 -17.77 1.33 16.95
C ASN A 125 -16.55 1.88 16.20
N ILE A 126 -16.03 3.04 16.61
CA ILE A 126 -14.89 3.68 15.95
C ILE A 126 -13.62 2.82 15.99
N ASP A 127 -13.43 2.02 17.04
CA ASP A 127 -12.23 1.20 17.19
C ASP A 127 -12.25 -0.01 16.24
N ASP A 128 -13.41 -0.63 16.06
CA ASP A 128 -13.59 -1.70 15.06
C ASP A 128 -13.40 -1.15 13.64
N LEU A 129 -13.93 0.05 13.37
CA LEU A 129 -13.74 0.72 12.08
C LEU A 129 -12.26 1.04 11.83
N LYS A 130 -11.55 1.56 12.84
CA LYS A 130 -10.12 1.84 12.73
C LYS A 130 -9.34 0.58 12.40
N ALA A 131 -9.64 -0.55 13.05
CA ALA A 131 -9.00 -1.83 12.77
C ALA A 131 -9.26 -2.28 11.33
N ALA A 132 -10.51 -2.24 10.87
CA ALA A 132 -10.88 -2.61 9.50
C ALA A 132 -10.21 -1.71 8.45
N VAL A 133 -10.15 -0.40 8.70
CA VAL A 133 -9.47 0.56 7.80
C VAL A 133 -7.95 0.36 7.82
N GLU A 134 -7.35 0.02 8.97
CA GLU A 134 -5.92 -0.26 9.08
C GLU A 134 -5.51 -1.52 8.29
N GLU A 135 -6.37 -2.54 8.31
CA GLU A 135 -6.17 -3.80 7.58
C GLU A 135 -6.18 -3.59 6.06
N ILE A 136 -7.12 -2.78 5.57
CA ILE A 136 -7.26 -2.55 4.14
C ILE A 136 -6.35 -1.42 3.65
N LYS A 137 -5.96 -0.44 4.46
CA LYS A 137 -5.25 0.73 3.90
C LYS A 137 -3.84 0.36 3.43
N PRO A 138 -3.33 1.02 2.37
CA PRO A 138 -1.93 0.91 2.02
C PRO A 138 -1.03 1.38 3.17
N ALA A 139 0.05 0.64 3.44
CA ALA A 139 0.96 0.93 4.54
C ALA A 139 1.58 2.34 4.48
N HIS A 140 1.69 2.92 3.27
CA HIS A 140 2.28 4.24 3.04
C HIS A 140 1.28 5.41 3.19
N LEU A 141 -0.01 5.14 3.41
CA LEU A 141 -1.03 6.18 3.60
C LEU A 141 -1.43 6.31 5.07
N LYS A 142 -1.51 7.56 5.55
CA LYS A 142 -2.03 7.87 6.89
C LYS A 142 -3.53 8.18 6.83
N VAL A 143 -4.31 7.59 7.73
CA VAL A 143 -5.74 7.89 7.89
C VAL A 143 -5.96 9.05 8.87
N ILE A 144 -6.88 9.95 8.54
CA ILE A 144 -7.36 11.03 9.41
C ILE A 144 -8.88 10.89 9.56
N TYR A 145 -9.37 10.81 10.80
CA TYR A 145 -10.80 10.74 11.08
C TYR A 145 -11.33 12.11 11.52
N THR A 146 -12.32 12.63 10.79
CA THR A 146 -12.93 13.94 11.06
C THR A 146 -14.39 13.76 11.45
N PHE A 147 -14.74 14.22 12.65
CA PHE A 147 -16.08 14.12 13.21
C PHE A 147 -16.79 15.48 13.17
N THR A 148 -18.08 15.47 12.89
CA THR A 148 -18.92 16.66 12.99
C THR A 148 -19.50 16.80 14.40
N TYR A 149 -19.69 18.03 14.85
CA TYR A 149 -20.29 18.34 16.16
C TYR A 149 -21.28 19.48 16.00
N THR A 150 -22.19 19.62 16.96
CA THR A 150 -23.09 20.77 17.02
C THR A 150 -22.29 22.02 17.38
N LEU A 151 -22.32 23.02 16.50
CA LEU A 151 -21.66 24.30 16.72
C LEU A 151 -22.50 25.21 17.62
N TRP A 152 -21.84 26.10 18.36
CA TRP A 152 -22.54 27.06 19.22
C TRP A 152 -23.53 27.95 18.45
N GLU A 153 -23.20 28.32 17.21
CA GLU A 153 -24.09 29.09 16.34
C GLU A 153 -25.39 28.35 15.98
N GLU A 154 -25.39 27.02 15.98
CA GLU A 154 -26.62 26.23 15.82
C GLU A 154 -27.43 26.21 17.13
N VAL A 155 -26.74 26.07 18.27
CA VAL A 155 -27.38 26.06 19.60
C VAL A 155 -28.03 27.41 19.91
N LYS A 156 -27.41 28.53 19.51
CA LYS A 156 -27.91 29.89 19.73
C LYS A 156 -29.28 30.16 19.08
N LYS A 157 -29.64 29.39 18.05
CA LYS A 157 -30.94 29.48 17.37
C LYS A 157 -32.06 28.78 18.15
N LEU A 158 -31.71 27.93 19.12
CA LEU A 158 -32.67 27.19 19.92
C LEU A 158 -33.06 27.99 21.17
N THR A 159 -34.28 27.78 21.62
CA THR A 159 -34.77 28.33 22.89
C THR A 159 -34.23 27.55 24.07
N TRP A 160 -34.19 28.18 25.25
CA TRP A 160 -33.76 27.52 26.49
C TRP A 160 -34.58 26.26 26.80
N GLU A 161 -35.89 26.28 26.53
CA GLU A 161 -36.79 25.12 26.68
C GLU A 161 -36.38 23.92 25.83
N GLN A 162 -35.78 24.13 24.65
CA GLN A 162 -35.29 23.08 23.76
C GLN A 162 -33.89 22.57 24.15
N VAL A 163 -33.15 23.33 24.95
CA VAL A 163 -31.76 23.04 25.35
C VAL A 163 -31.70 22.38 26.73
N LYS A 164 -32.60 22.75 27.65
CA LYS A 164 -32.60 22.27 29.04
C LYS A 164 -32.83 20.76 29.19
N ASN A 165 -33.38 20.10 28.17
CA ASN A 165 -33.64 18.67 28.17
C ASN A 165 -32.39 17.93 27.65
N GLY A 166 -31.61 17.37 28.58
CA GLY A 166 -30.44 16.53 28.28
C GLY A 166 -29.15 17.04 28.90
N THR A 167 -28.07 16.30 28.68
CA THR A 167 -26.72 16.66 29.16
C THR A 167 -25.98 17.52 28.15
N TRP A 168 -24.96 18.27 28.59
CA TRP A 168 -24.08 19.02 27.69
C TRP A 168 -23.43 18.12 26.61
N LYS A 169 -23.14 16.85 26.95
CA LYS A 169 -22.58 15.86 26.04
C LYS A 169 -23.56 15.52 24.90
N GLU A 170 -24.84 15.36 25.21
CA GLU A 170 -25.90 15.17 24.22
C GLU A 170 -26.12 16.42 23.37
N LEU A 171 -26.07 17.60 23.98
CA LEU A 171 -26.20 18.87 23.25
C LEU A 171 -25.13 19.03 22.16
N LYS A 172 -23.91 18.60 22.47
CA LYS A 172 -22.73 18.69 21.58
C LYS A 172 -22.80 17.71 20.40
N THR A 173 -23.67 16.70 20.47
CA THR A 173 -23.76 15.58 19.53
C THR A 173 -25.15 15.42 18.90
N ARG A 174 -26.17 16.18 19.31
CA ARG A 174 -27.51 16.12 18.69
C ARG A 174 -27.57 16.88 17.36
N LYS A 175 -28.32 16.36 16.39
CA LYS A 175 -28.64 17.12 15.18
C LYS A 175 -29.62 18.23 15.54
N VAL A 176 -29.20 19.48 15.37
CA VAL A 176 -30.04 20.67 15.55
C VAL A 176 -30.53 21.05 14.16
N ILE A 177 -31.84 20.91 13.92
CA ILE A 177 -32.52 21.34 12.69
C ILE A 177 -33.14 22.71 12.95
#